data_AF-A0A1F2ZNP1-F1
#
_entry.id   AF-A0A1F2ZNP1-F1
#
_cell.length_a   1.000
_cell.length_b   1.000
_cell.length_c   1.000
_cell.angle_alpha   90.00
_cell.angle_beta   90.00
_cell.angle_gamma   90.00
#
_symmetry.space_group_name_H-M   'P 1'
#
loop_
_entity.id
_entity.type
_entity.pdbx_description
1 polymer ?
#
loop_
_entity_poly.entity_id
_entity_poly.type
_entity_poly.pdbx_seq_one_letter_code
_entity_poly.pdbx_strand_id
1 'polypeptide(L)'
;MVNKKKSSITRSSAAEYLTFVAASGGGIEAAYAEEDVWLTQKMMGVLYDVETNTINYHLKKIFSDSELEENSVIRNFRITAKDGKDYNAQHYNLSAIIAVGYKVNSERAVQFRKWATAIIKEFTIKAYTMDDERIKNGGSILTNRYFEEQLQRVREIRLSERRFYQKITDIYATSIDYDITAQSTKRFFATVQNKLHWAIHGQTAAEVIHSRADAKKQNMGLSTWKDAPRGKIQKFDVNVAKNYLTNNEIAQLERLVSAYLDVAEDMALRKIPMTMQDWETRLNRFIAATDREILQDAGKVTAEIAKAHAESEFEKYRIIQDRVFESDFDIEVKKILELGKLKGGGGDE
;
A
#
# COMPACT_ATOMS: atom_id res chain seq x y z
N MET A 1 -39.40 -37.47 10.36
CA MET A 1 -38.34 -36.48 10.68
C MET A 1 -37.36 -36.46 9.52
N VAL A 2 -37.37 -35.39 8.71
CA VAL A 2 -36.58 -35.30 7.47
C VAL A 2 -35.17 -34.83 7.82
N ASN A 3 -34.20 -35.66 7.48
CA ASN A 3 -32.78 -35.48 7.73
C ASN A 3 -32.23 -34.38 6.80
N LYS A 4 -31.96 -33.18 7.33
CA LYS A 4 -31.28 -32.10 6.58
C LYS A 4 -29.82 -32.52 6.36
N LYS A 5 -29.50 -33.03 5.16
CA LYS A 5 -28.13 -33.12 4.67
C LYS A 5 -27.52 -31.70 4.67
N LYS A 6 -26.59 -31.43 5.59
CA LYS A 6 -25.65 -30.31 5.46
C LYS A 6 -24.86 -30.55 4.17
N SER A 7 -25.07 -29.71 3.15
CA SER A 7 -24.25 -29.74 1.94
C SER A 7 -22.81 -29.41 2.33
N SER A 8 -21.90 -30.36 2.12
CA SER A 8 -20.46 -30.08 2.20
C SER A 8 -20.11 -29.04 1.14
N ILE A 9 -19.62 -27.87 1.57
CA ILE A 9 -19.10 -26.85 0.68
C ILE A 9 -17.76 -27.37 0.16
N THR A 10 -17.79 -28.07 -0.98
CA THR A 10 -16.57 -28.45 -1.71
C THR A 10 -15.94 -27.15 -2.23
N ARG A 11 -14.74 -26.81 -1.76
CA ARG A 11 -14.05 -25.57 -2.14
C ARG A 11 -13.31 -25.78 -3.47
N SER A 12 -13.71 -25.07 -4.51
CA SER A 12 -13.07 -25.10 -5.83
C SER A 12 -11.94 -24.07 -5.93
N SER A 13 -10.90 -24.35 -6.74
CA SER A 13 -9.83 -23.40 -7.12
C SER A 13 -10.39 -22.06 -7.56
N ALA A 14 -11.40 -22.13 -8.42
CA ALA A 14 -12.04 -20.97 -8.99
C ALA A 14 -12.89 -20.28 -7.94
N ALA A 15 -13.57 -21.02 -7.07
CA ALA A 15 -14.40 -20.43 -6.00
C ALA A 15 -13.52 -19.69 -5.00
N GLU A 16 -12.36 -20.24 -4.61
CA GLU A 16 -11.43 -19.57 -3.72
C GLU A 16 -10.68 -18.43 -4.39
N TYR A 17 -10.29 -18.55 -5.67
CA TYR A 17 -9.71 -17.44 -6.42
C TYR A 17 -10.72 -16.30 -6.63
N LEU A 18 -11.97 -16.62 -6.92
CA LEU A 18 -13.06 -15.64 -7.05
C LEU A 18 -13.45 -15.06 -5.70
N THR A 19 -13.43 -15.85 -4.62
CA THR A 19 -13.55 -15.36 -3.23
C THR A 19 -12.34 -14.51 -2.83
N PHE A 20 -11.14 -14.82 -3.32
CA PHE A 20 -9.88 -14.11 -3.13
C PHE A 20 -9.90 -12.73 -3.80
N VAL A 21 -10.41 -12.64 -5.02
CA VAL A 21 -10.61 -11.34 -5.69
C VAL A 21 -11.82 -10.58 -5.08
N ALA A 22 -12.79 -11.29 -4.53
CA ALA A 22 -14.02 -10.74 -3.97
C ALA A 22 -14.01 -10.34 -2.48
N ALA A 23 -13.01 -10.75 -1.70
CA ALA A 23 -12.95 -10.51 -0.25
C ALA A 23 -12.86 -9.02 0.14
N SER A 24 -12.77 -8.15 -0.85
CA SER A 24 -12.54 -6.71 -0.79
C SER A 24 -13.82 -5.85 -0.82
N GLY A 25 -15.00 -6.41 -0.51
CA GLY A 25 -16.24 -5.63 -0.60
C GLY A 25 -17.51 -6.26 -0.05
N GLY A 26 -17.41 -7.03 1.03
CA GLY A 26 -18.54 -7.78 1.60
C GLY A 26 -18.60 -9.17 1.01
N GLY A 27 -18.52 -10.19 1.88
CA GLY A 27 -18.37 -11.59 1.51
C GLY A 27 -19.21 -11.98 0.31
N ILE A 28 -18.53 -12.22 -0.82
CA ILE A 28 -19.17 -12.83 -1.97
C ILE A 28 -19.29 -14.31 -1.61
N GLU A 29 -20.48 -14.71 -1.18
CA GLU A 29 -20.87 -16.12 -1.17
C GLU A 29 -21.05 -16.55 -2.63
N ALA A 30 -19.93 -16.86 -3.29
CA ALA A 30 -19.96 -17.46 -4.61
C ALA A 30 -20.69 -18.80 -4.50
N ALA A 31 -21.75 -18.98 -5.29
CA ALA A 31 -22.46 -20.25 -5.28
C ALA A 31 -21.61 -21.27 -6.04
N TYR A 32 -21.25 -22.36 -5.38
CA TYR A 32 -20.63 -23.51 -6.03
C TYR A 32 -21.69 -24.57 -6.29
N ALA A 33 -21.94 -24.87 -7.55
CA ALA A 33 -22.94 -25.83 -7.97
C ALA A 33 -22.51 -26.50 -9.27
N GLU A 34 -22.70 -27.82 -9.35
CA GLU A 34 -22.39 -28.62 -10.55
C GLU A 34 -20.93 -28.44 -11.01
N GLU A 35 -20.01 -28.45 -10.03
CA GLU A 35 -18.57 -28.27 -10.23
C GLU A 35 -18.12 -26.91 -10.77
N ASP A 36 -19.04 -25.95 -10.92
CA ASP A 36 -18.81 -24.62 -11.46
C ASP A 36 -19.06 -23.51 -10.41
N VAL A 37 -18.52 -22.33 -10.65
CA VAL A 37 -18.66 -21.14 -9.81
C VAL A 37 -19.63 -20.17 -10.44
N TRP A 38 -20.59 -19.71 -9.65
CA TRP A 38 -21.68 -18.87 -10.10
C TRP A 38 -21.67 -17.53 -9.38
N LEU A 39 -21.59 -16.43 -10.15
CA LEU A 39 -21.59 -15.06 -9.64
C LEU A 39 -22.72 -14.24 -10.24
N THR A 40 -23.31 -13.35 -9.45
CA THR A 40 -24.22 -12.32 -9.97
C THR A 40 -23.44 -11.20 -10.68
N GLN A 41 -24.10 -10.39 -11.51
CA GLN A 41 -23.46 -9.21 -12.13
C GLN A 41 -22.90 -8.25 -11.08
N LYS A 42 -23.62 -8.09 -9.96
CA LYS A 42 -23.17 -7.26 -8.83
C LYS A 42 -21.88 -7.80 -8.22
N MET A 43 -21.81 -9.12 -8.04
CA MET A 43 -20.60 -9.78 -7.53
C MET A 43 -19.43 -9.67 -8.51
N MET A 44 -19.67 -9.84 -9.81
CA MET A 44 -18.63 -9.58 -10.83
C MET A 44 -18.17 -8.12 -10.85
N GLY A 45 -19.06 -7.17 -10.54
CA GLY A 45 -18.70 -5.76 -10.38
C GLY A 45 -17.73 -5.55 -9.21
N VAL A 46 -18.00 -6.18 -8.06
CA VAL A 46 -17.06 -6.17 -6.92
C VAL A 46 -15.76 -6.87 -7.29
N LEU A 47 -15.83 -8.05 -7.90
CA LEU A 47 -14.67 -8.84 -8.34
C LEU A 47 -13.71 -8.01 -9.20
N TYR A 48 -14.24 -7.35 -10.23
CA TYR A 48 -13.42 -6.58 -11.16
C TYR A 48 -13.30 -5.10 -10.81
N ASP A 49 -13.81 -4.66 -9.65
CA ASP A 49 -13.82 -3.26 -9.23
C ASP A 49 -14.39 -2.32 -10.31
N VAL A 50 -15.57 -2.67 -10.81
CA VAL A 50 -16.33 -1.86 -11.78
C VAL A 50 -17.81 -1.84 -11.44
N GLU A 51 -18.50 -0.83 -11.94
CA GLU A 51 -19.94 -0.73 -11.76
C GLU A 51 -20.69 -1.88 -12.46
N THR A 52 -21.83 -2.28 -11.88
CA THR A 52 -22.66 -3.38 -12.42
C THR A 52 -23.15 -3.09 -13.83
N ASN A 53 -23.33 -1.82 -14.22
CA ASN A 53 -23.69 -1.42 -15.58
C ASN A 53 -22.63 -1.83 -16.63
N THR A 54 -21.35 -1.79 -16.27
CA THR A 54 -20.21 -2.14 -17.12
C THR A 54 -20.16 -3.64 -17.32
N ILE A 55 -20.41 -4.41 -16.25
CA ILE A 55 -20.59 -5.86 -16.34
C ILE A 55 -21.75 -6.20 -17.29
N ASN A 56 -22.91 -5.55 -17.12
CA ASN A 56 -24.07 -5.77 -17.98
C ASN A 56 -23.78 -5.44 -19.45
N TYR A 57 -23.04 -4.36 -19.70
CA TYR A 57 -22.61 -3.99 -21.05
C TYR A 57 -21.73 -5.08 -21.68
N HIS A 58 -20.73 -5.58 -20.95
CA HIS A 58 -19.83 -6.63 -21.46
C HIS A 58 -20.55 -7.96 -21.69
N LEU A 59 -21.44 -8.37 -20.78
CA LEU A 59 -22.25 -9.59 -20.96
C LEU A 59 -23.12 -9.52 -22.21
N LYS A 60 -23.81 -8.39 -22.44
CA LYS A 60 -24.59 -8.19 -23.66
C LYS A 60 -23.74 -8.33 -24.92
N LYS A 61 -22.52 -7.76 -24.89
CA LYS A 61 -21.58 -7.83 -26.01
C LYS A 61 -21.06 -9.25 -26.24
N ILE A 62 -20.74 -9.98 -25.17
CA ILE A 62 -20.32 -11.40 -25.24
C ILE A 62 -21.37 -12.25 -25.96
N PHE A 63 -22.65 -12.04 -25.63
CA PHE A 63 -23.74 -12.78 -26.26
C PHE A 63 -24.02 -12.32 -27.69
N SER A 64 -23.95 -11.00 -27.97
CA SER A 64 -24.13 -10.49 -29.34
C SER A 64 -23.03 -10.93 -30.30
N ASP A 65 -21.80 -11.06 -29.79
CA ASP A 65 -20.63 -11.49 -30.54
C ASP A 65 -20.57 -13.03 -30.67
N SER A 66 -21.56 -13.75 -30.12
CA SER A 66 -21.64 -15.21 -30.08
C SER A 66 -20.41 -15.89 -29.45
N GLU A 67 -19.74 -15.21 -28.52
CA GLU A 67 -18.60 -15.78 -27.76
C GLU A 67 -19.07 -16.84 -26.77
N LEU A 68 -20.28 -16.67 -26.21
CA LEU A 68 -20.93 -17.62 -25.31
C LEU A 68 -22.42 -17.72 -25.63
N GLU A 69 -23.01 -18.89 -25.42
CA GLU A 69 -24.45 -19.09 -25.52
C GLU A 69 -25.12 -18.79 -24.18
N GLU A 70 -26.06 -17.83 -24.16
CA GLU A 70 -26.70 -17.32 -22.93
C GLU A 70 -27.32 -18.43 -22.05
N ASN A 71 -28.03 -19.39 -22.65
CA ASN A 71 -28.68 -20.49 -21.94
C ASN A 71 -27.69 -21.49 -21.30
N SER A 72 -26.43 -21.50 -21.73
CA SER A 72 -25.39 -22.40 -21.21
C SER A 72 -24.65 -21.81 -20.00
N VAL A 73 -24.69 -20.48 -19.82
CA VAL A 73 -23.88 -19.78 -18.81
C VAL A 73 -24.71 -18.99 -17.80
N ILE A 74 -26.03 -18.89 -17.97
CA ILE A 74 -26.93 -18.22 -17.05
C ILE A 74 -27.80 -19.22 -16.29
N ARG A 75 -27.90 -19.02 -14.97
CA ARG A 75 -28.87 -19.72 -14.13
C ARG A 75 -29.55 -18.77 -13.14
N ASN A 76 -30.85 -18.97 -12.94
CA ASN A 76 -31.59 -18.26 -11.89
C ASN A 76 -31.48 -19.02 -10.58
N PHE A 77 -30.89 -18.37 -9.57
CA PHE A 77 -30.95 -18.87 -8.19
C PHE A 77 -31.96 -18.03 -7.40
N ARG A 78 -32.73 -18.70 -6.55
CA ARG A 78 -33.56 -18.02 -5.55
C ARG A 78 -32.65 -17.50 -4.45
N ILE A 79 -32.69 -16.19 -4.22
CA ILE A 79 -31.99 -15.54 -3.13
C ILE A 79 -33.03 -14.95 -2.19
N THR A 80 -32.94 -15.27 -0.91
CA THR A 80 -33.73 -14.58 0.13
C THR A 80 -32.99 -13.30 0.51
N ALA A 81 -33.62 -12.15 0.27
CA ALA A 81 -33.04 -10.87 0.65
C ALA A 81 -33.23 -10.59 2.15
N LYS A 82 -32.53 -9.55 2.65
CA LYS A 82 -32.57 -9.13 4.05
C LYS A 82 -33.96 -8.74 4.55
N ASP A 83 -34.90 -8.45 3.65
CA ASP A 83 -36.31 -8.17 3.90
C ASP A 83 -37.18 -9.44 3.97
N GLY A 84 -36.59 -10.63 3.87
CA GLY A 84 -37.27 -11.92 3.93
C GLY A 84 -37.99 -12.30 2.63
N LYS A 85 -37.84 -11.52 1.55
CA LYS A 85 -38.46 -11.82 0.25
C LYS A 85 -37.50 -12.60 -0.64
N ASP A 86 -38.07 -13.56 -1.38
CA ASP A 86 -37.33 -14.33 -2.36
C ASP A 86 -37.30 -13.60 -3.71
N TYR A 87 -36.11 -13.35 -4.22
CA TYR A 87 -35.88 -12.81 -5.55
C TYR A 87 -35.14 -13.85 -6.39
N ASN A 88 -35.51 -13.96 -7.67
CA ASN A 88 -34.70 -14.70 -8.64
C ASN A 88 -33.62 -13.76 -9.17
N ALA A 89 -32.35 -14.14 -8.98
CA ALA A 89 -31.24 -13.40 -9.55
C ALA A 89 -30.48 -14.27 -10.56
N GLN A 90 -30.11 -13.66 -11.68
CA GLN A 90 -29.25 -14.27 -12.68
C GLN A 90 -27.83 -14.41 -12.12
N HIS A 91 -27.32 -15.63 -12.21
CA HIS A 91 -25.94 -15.95 -11.94
C HIS A 91 -25.27 -16.45 -13.20
N TYR A 92 -23.99 -16.14 -13.31
CA TYR A 92 -23.15 -16.38 -14.46
C TYR A 92 -22.04 -17.33 -14.03
N ASN A 93 -21.80 -18.37 -14.82
CA ASN A 93 -20.82 -19.39 -14.51
C ASN A 93 -19.37 -18.94 -14.79
N LEU A 94 -18.38 -19.81 -14.54
CA LEU A 94 -16.97 -19.47 -14.70
C LEU A 94 -16.60 -19.00 -16.11
N SER A 95 -17.20 -19.60 -17.16
CA SER A 95 -16.95 -19.18 -18.55
C SER A 95 -17.35 -17.74 -18.80
N ALA A 96 -18.54 -17.34 -18.33
CA ALA A 96 -18.99 -15.95 -18.42
C ALA A 96 -18.14 -15.00 -17.56
N ILE A 97 -17.73 -15.43 -16.36
CA ILE A 97 -16.85 -14.65 -15.49
C ILE A 97 -15.50 -14.40 -16.18
N ILE A 98 -14.87 -15.43 -16.75
CA ILE A 98 -13.63 -15.32 -17.51
C ILE A 98 -13.79 -14.36 -18.69
N ALA A 99 -14.83 -14.53 -19.51
CA ALA A 99 -15.07 -13.70 -20.68
C ALA A 99 -15.22 -12.21 -20.31
N VAL A 100 -15.96 -11.91 -19.24
CA VAL A 100 -16.06 -10.54 -18.71
C VAL A 100 -14.71 -10.02 -18.23
N GLY A 101 -13.93 -10.81 -17.49
CA GLY A 101 -12.59 -10.42 -17.02
C GLY A 101 -11.61 -10.05 -18.13
N TYR A 102 -11.77 -10.61 -19.34
CA TYR A 102 -10.99 -10.21 -20.52
C TYR A 102 -11.47 -8.93 -21.19
N LYS A 103 -12.75 -8.54 -21.03
CA LYS A 103 -13.31 -7.32 -21.63
C LYS A 103 -13.29 -6.10 -20.69
N VAL A 104 -13.23 -6.31 -19.38
CA VAL A 104 -13.18 -5.24 -18.38
C VAL A 104 -11.80 -4.58 -18.31
N ASN A 105 -11.79 -3.25 -18.26
CA ASN A 105 -10.58 -2.45 -18.09
C ASN A 105 -10.46 -1.93 -16.65
N SER A 106 -9.90 -2.76 -15.75
CA SER A 106 -9.61 -2.38 -14.36
C SER A 106 -8.31 -3.02 -13.87
N GLU A 107 -7.74 -2.49 -12.77
CA GLU A 107 -6.51 -3.04 -12.17
C GLU A 107 -6.72 -4.49 -11.71
N ARG A 108 -7.89 -4.84 -11.17
CA ARG A 108 -8.25 -6.21 -10.81
C ARG A 108 -8.40 -7.12 -12.02
N ALA A 109 -9.01 -6.63 -13.11
CA ALA A 109 -9.10 -7.40 -14.35
C ALA A 109 -7.71 -7.63 -14.97
N VAL A 110 -6.76 -6.70 -14.81
CA VAL A 110 -5.36 -6.90 -15.20
C VAL A 110 -4.72 -8.02 -14.38
N GLN A 111 -4.88 -8.03 -13.04
CA GLN A 111 -4.37 -9.11 -12.19
C GLN A 111 -5.00 -10.46 -12.53
N PHE A 112 -6.30 -10.47 -12.79
CA PHE A 112 -7.03 -11.63 -13.29
C PHE A 112 -6.40 -12.22 -14.56
N ARG A 113 -6.15 -11.36 -15.56
CA ARG A 113 -5.54 -11.79 -16.81
C ARG A 113 -4.11 -12.28 -16.62
N LYS A 114 -3.29 -11.62 -15.77
CA LYS A 114 -1.93 -12.08 -15.45
C LYS A 114 -1.95 -13.50 -14.88
N TRP A 115 -2.83 -13.76 -13.91
CA TRP A 115 -3.02 -15.08 -13.32
C TRP A 115 -3.50 -16.12 -14.35
N ALA A 116 -4.54 -15.80 -15.12
CA ALA A 116 -5.06 -16.69 -16.16
C ALA A 116 -4.02 -17.02 -17.23
N THR A 117 -3.25 -16.03 -17.69
CA THR A 117 -2.14 -16.23 -18.64
C THR A 117 -1.02 -17.09 -18.05
N ALA A 118 -0.72 -16.96 -16.76
CA ALA A 118 0.27 -17.82 -16.10
C ALA A 118 -0.18 -19.30 -16.11
N ILE A 119 -1.45 -19.57 -15.80
CA ILE A 119 -2.05 -20.91 -15.87
C ILE A 119 -1.98 -21.45 -17.30
N ILE A 120 -2.45 -20.67 -18.28
CA ILE A 120 -2.44 -21.09 -19.69
C ILE A 120 -1.01 -21.43 -20.14
N LYS A 121 -0.04 -20.56 -19.82
CA LYS A 121 1.37 -20.77 -20.16
C LYS A 121 1.92 -22.03 -19.52
N GLU A 122 1.65 -22.25 -18.25
CA GLU A 122 2.08 -23.45 -17.54
C GLU A 122 1.47 -24.71 -18.15
N PHE A 123 0.16 -24.68 -18.42
CA PHE A 123 -0.54 -25.77 -19.08
C PHE A 123 0.04 -26.07 -20.46
N THR A 124 0.34 -25.05 -21.28
CA THR A 124 0.96 -25.23 -22.60
C THR A 124 2.35 -25.89 -22.51
N ILE A 125 3.11 -25.63 -21.45
CA ILE A 125 4.47 -26.20 -21.28
C ILE A 125 4.41 -27.61 -20.67
N LYS A 126 3.57 -27.82 -19.66
CA LYS A 126 3.57 -29.04 -18.83
C LYS A 126 2.44 -30.02 -19.17
N ALA A 127 1.47 -29.61 -19.99
CA ALA A 127 0.19 -30.31 -20.24
C ALA A 127 -0.72 -30.48 -19.01
N TYR A 128 -0.39 -29.82 -17.89
CA TYR A 128 -1.22 -29.71 -16.70
C TYR A 128 -0.86 -28.42 -15.93
N THR A 129 -1.76 -27.98 -15.07
CA THR A 129 -1.49 -26.91 -14.09
C THR A 129 -1.94 -27.41 -12.72
N MET A 130 -1.12 -27.19 -11.70
CA MET A 130 -1.41 -27.57 -10.32
C MET A 130 -1.11 -26.42 -9.37
N ASP A 131 -2.01 -26.18 -8.42
CA ASP A 131 -1.80 -25.22 -7.34
C ASP A 131 -1.19 -25.96 -6.13
N ASP A 132 0.12 -26.23 -6.21
CA ASP A 132 0.85 -27.02 -5.23
C ASP A 132 0.77 -26.42 -3.81
N GLU A 133 0.82 -25.09 -3.72
CA GLU A 133 0.74 -24.40 -2.43
C GLU A 133 -0.64 -24.57 -1.79
N ARG A 134 -1.73 -24.46 -2.56
CA ARG A 134 -3.06 -24.72 -2.01
C ARG A 134 -3.23 -26.17 -1.56
N ILE A 135 -2.67 -27.13 -2.31
CA ILE A 135 -2.72 -28.56 -1.96
C ILE A 135 -1.98 -28.83 -0.65
N LYS A 136 -0.75 -28.34 -0.51
CA LYS A 136 0.03 -28.44 0.73
C LYS A 136 -0.71 -27.85 1.93
N ASN A 137 -1.50 -26.81 1.69
CA ASN A 137 -2.28 -26.10 2.72
C ASN A 137 -3.70 -26.67 2.91
N GLY A 138 -3.97 -27.91 2.47
CA GLY A 138 -5.24 -28.59 2.76
C GLY A 138 -6.44 -28.05 1.97
N GLY A 139 -6.18 -27.45 0.81
CA GLY A 139 -7.22 -26.97 -0.11
C GLY A 139 -7.56 -25.49 0.02
N SER A 140 -6.89 -24.73 0.90
CA SER A 140 -7.04 -23.27 1.04
C SER A 140 -5.71 -22.59 1.25
N ILE A 141 -5.48 -21.44 0.61
CA ILE A 141 -4.27 -20.61 0.85
C ILE A 141 -4.42 -19.82 2.16
N LEU A 142 -5.64 -19.46 2.54
CA LEU A 142 -5.98 -18.73 3.77
C LEU A 142 -6.10 -19.66 4.97
N THR A 143 -4.97 -20.23 5.39
CA THR A 143 -4.88 -21.08 6.57
C THR A 143 -4.63 -20.27 7.85
N ASN A 144 -4.76 -20.90 9.03
CA ASN A 144 -4.29 -20.28 10.28
C ASN A 144 -2.82 -19.90 10.18
N ARG A 145 -1.98 -20.75 9.58
CA ARG A 145 -0.56 -20.49 9.33
C ARG A 145 -0.35 -19.22 8.51
N TYR A 146 -1.14 -19.00 7.45
CA TYR A 146 -1.06 -17.77 6.65
C TYR A 146 -1.26 -16.52 7.54
N PHE A 147 -2.31 -16.49 8.37
CA PHE A 147 -2.58 -15.34 9.24
C PHE A 147 -1.55 -15.19 10.36
N GLU A 148 -1.03 -16.28 10.91
CA GLU A 148 0.08 -16.28 11.87
C GLU A 148 1.36 -15.69 11.26
N GLU A 149 1.69 -16.07 10.02
CA GLU A 149 2.82 -15.51 9.28
C GLU A 149 2.61 -14.03 8.94
N GLN A 150 1.40 -13.62 8.53
CA GLN A 150 1.11 -12.21 8.30
C GLN A 150 1.25 -11.40 9.60
N LEU A 151 0.72 -11.92 10.71
CA LEU A 151 0.86 -11.29 12.01
C LEU A 151 2.33 -11.13 12.41
N GLN A 152 3.14 -12.18 12.21
CA GLN A 152 4.57 -12.15 12.48
C GLN A 152 5.29 -11.08 11.63
N ARG A 153 4.98 -11.00 10.32
CA ARG A 153 5.53 -9.97 9.43
C ARG A 153 5.16 -8.55 9.88
N VAL A 154 3.90 -8.31 10.25
CA VAL A 154 3.45 -6.99 10.75
C VAL A 154 4.18 -6.61 12.04
N ARG A 155 4.40 -7.55 12.96
CA ARG A 155 5.17 -7.33 14.19
C ARG A 155 6.64 -7.01 13.91
N GLU A 156 7.27 -7.71 12.98
CA GLU A 156 8.65 -7.41 12.55
C GLU A 156 8.76 -6.00 11.95
N ILE A 157 7.80 -5.60 11.11
CA ILE A 157 7.73 -4.24 10.55
C ILE A 157 7.62 -3.20 11.66
N ARG A 158 6.77 -3.44 12.67
CA ARG A 158 6.57 -2.56 13.83
C ARG A 158 7.86 -2.37 14.62
N LEU A 159 8.55 -3.46 14.95
CA LEU A 159 9.79 -3.45 15.74
C LEU A 159 11.00 -2.90 14.96
N SER A 160 10.94 -2.86 13.63
CA SER A 160 12.06 -2.37 12.83
C SER A 160 12.34 -0.88 13.04
N GLU A 161 13.61 -0.47 13.01
CA GLU A 161 14.00 0.95 13.00
C GLU A 161 13.92 1.59 11.59
N ARG A 162 13.25 0.92 10.66
CA ARG A 162 13.09 1.36 9.27
C ARG A 162 12.33 2.69 9.19
N ARG A 163 12.53 3.41 8.07
CA ARG A 163 11.84 4.69 7.83
C ARG A 163 10.32 4.48 7.85
N PHE A 164 9.59 5.42 8.42
CA PHE A 164 8.13 5.32 8.60
C PHE A 164 7.38 5.00 7.30
N TYR A 165 7.79 5.61 6.18
CA TYR A 165 7.21 5.34 4.85
C TYR A 165 7.44 3.90 4.38
N GLN A 166 8.62 3.34 4.68
CA GLN A 166 8.94 1.95 4.34
C GLN A 166 8.06 0.98 5.10
N LYS A 167 7.71 1.29 6.36
CA LYS A 167 6.81 0.43 7.14
C LYS A 167 5.42 0.31 6.51
N ILE A 168 4.89 1.42 5.96
CA ILE A 168 3.61 1.40 5.25
C ILE A 168 3.71 0.61 3.94
N THR A 169 4.80 0.76 3.18
CA THR A 169 5.01 -0.02 1.96
C THR A 169 5.25 -1.50 2.25
N ASP A 170 5.89 -1.83 3.38
CA ASP A 170 6.12 -3.20 3.82
C ASP A 170 4.78 -3.87 4.19
N ILE A 171 3.85 -3.16 4.84
CA ILE A 171 2.46 -3.65 5.02
C ILE A 171 1.77 -3.84 3.67
N TYR A 172 1.87 -2.88 2.75
CA TYR A 172 1.26 -3.02 1.44
C TYR A 172 1.80 -4.28 0.71
N ALA A 173 3.06 -4.64 0.91
CA ALA A 173 3.65 -5.86 0.38
C ALA A 173 3.11 -7.15 1.03
N THR A 174 2.41 -7.08 2.17
CA THR A 174 1.69 -8.23 2.75
C THR A 174 0.34 -8.49 2.08
N SER A 175 -0.04 -7.68 1.07
CA SER A 175 -1.26 -7.92 0.29
C SER A 175 -1.26 -9.29 -0.33
N ILE A 176 -2.43 -9.92 -0.36
CA ILE A 176 -2.59 -11.25 -0.92
C ILE A 176 -2.38 -11.29 -2.45
N ASP A 177 -2.67 -10.18 -3.11
CA ASP A 177 -2.53 -9.97 -4.55
C ASP A 177 -1.31 -9.09 -4.90
N TYR A 178 -0.34 -8.97 -3.99
CA TYR A 178 0.82 -8.10 -4.17
C TYR A 178 1.58 -8.38 -5.47
N ASP A 179 1.75 -7.33 -6.28
CA ASP A 179 2.55 -7.37 -7.50
C ASP A 179 3.37 -6.08 -7.63
N ILE A 180 4.69 -6.23 -7.52
CA ILE A 180 5.65 -5.13 -7.62
C ILE A 180 5.63 -4.44 -9.00
N THR A 181 5.22 -5.15 -10.04
CA THR A 181 5.16 -4.62 -11.41
C THR A 181 3.86 -3.88 -11.70
N ALA A 182 2.85 -4.02 -10.83
CA ALA A 182 1.54 -3.40 -11.00
C ALA A 182 1.62 -1.87 -10.96
N GLN A 183 0.81 -1.22 -11.80
CA GLN A 183 0.72 0.24 -11.83
C GLN A 183 0.18 0.80 -10.52
N SER A 184 -0.74 0.09 -9.86
CA SER A 184 -1.24 0.39 -8.52
C SER A 184 -0.11 0.50 -7.50
N THR A 185 0.80 -0.47 -7.47
CA THR A 185 1.97 -0.49 -6.58
C THR A 185 2.90 0.70 -6.82
N LYS A 186 3.20 0.99 -8.09
CA LYS A 186 4.02 2.15 -8.46
C LYS A 186 3.37 3.47 -8.01
N ARG A 187 2.05 3.62 -8.23
CA ARG A 187 1.27 4.77 -7.78
C ARG A 187 1.27 4.87 -6.26
N PHE A 188 1.04 3.77 -5.56
CA PHE A 188 1.02 3.73 -4.10
C PHE A 188 2.37 4.15 -3.51
N PHE A 189 3.48 3.57 -3.97
CA PHE A 189 4.83 3.93 -3.49
C PHE A 189 5.21 5.37 -3.81
N ALA A 190 4.80 5.90 -4.97
CA ALA A 190 5.04 7.28 -5.33
C ALA A 190 4.25 8.28 -4.47
N THR A 191 3.07 7.90 -3.98
CA THR A 191 2.14 8.84 -3.32
C THR A 191 2.11 8.72 -1.80
N VAL A 192 2.47 7.57 -1.22
CA VAL A 192 2.36 7.31 0.23
C VAL A 192 3.11 8.35 1.07
N GLN A 193 4.31 8.75 0.64
CA GLN A 193 5.09 9.77 1.33
C GLN A 193 4.37 11.12 1.33
N ASN A 194 3.87 11.56 0.18
CA ASN A 194 3.18 12.83 0.06
C ASN A 194 1.87 12.87 0.85
N LYS A 195 1.11 11.76 0.88
CA LYS A 195 -0.10 11.65 1.70
C LYS A 195 0.19 11.83 3.19
N LEU A 196 1.26 11.22 3.69
CA LEU A 196 1.63 11.33 5.10
C LEU A 196 2.19 12.70 5.47
N HIS A 197 3.01 13.30 4.60
CA HIS A 197 3.46 14.68 4.77
C HIS A 197 2.26 15.66 4.78
N TRP A 198 1.33 15.51 3.84
CA TRP A 198 0.13 16.35 3.78
C TRP A 198 -0.73 16.22 5.04
N ALA A 199 -0.93 14.99 5.53
CA ALA A 199 -1.72 14.74 6.73
C ALA A 199 -1.14 15.40 7.99
N ILE A 200 0.18 15.63 8.04
CA ILE A 200 0.86 16.20 9.22
C ILE A 200 0.90 17.72 9.18
N HIS A 201 1.21 18.29 8.00
CA HIS A 201 1.55 19.71 7.89
C HIS A 201 1.06 20.37 6.59
N GLY A 202 0.15 19.73 5.85
CA GLY A 202 -0.52 20.34 4.68
C GLY A 202 0.40 20.65 3.49
N GLN A 203 1.54 19.97 3.38
CA GLN A 203 2.47 20.13 2.27
C GLN A 203 2.96 18.75 1.81
N THR A 204 3.25 18.58 0.53
CA THR A 204 3.98 17.42 -0.01
C THR A 204 5.45 17.48 0.38
N ALA A 205 6.19 16.38 0.21
CA ALA A 205 7.63 16.35 0.52
C ALA A 205 8.42 17.40 -0.30
N ALA A 206 8.05 17.61 -1.56
CA ALA A 206 8.67 18.61 -2.43
C ALA A 206 8.35 20.04 -1.97
N GLU A 207 7.12 20.32 -1.58
CA GLU A 207 6.70 21.64 -1.06
C GLU A 207 7.37 21.99 0.27
N VAL A 208 7.57 21.00 1.15
CA VAL A 208 8.34 21.19 2.40
C VAL A 208 9.76 21.63 2.08
N ILE A 209 10.45 20.91 1.19
CA ILE A 209 11.81 21.25 0.80
C ILE A 209 11.85 22.65 0.20
N HIS A 210 10.98 22.95 -0.77
CA HIS A 210 10.95 24.25 -1.44
C HIS A 210 10.62 25.41 -0.49
N SER A 211 9.68 25.23 0.44
CA SER A 211 9.26 26.32 1.34
C SER A 211 10.20 26.52 2.54
N ARG A 212 10.89 25.47 2.98
CA ARG A 212 11.71 25.52 4.21
C ARG A 212 13.20 25.71 3.94
N ALA A 213 13.72 25.24 2.80
CA ALA A 213 15.12 25.44 2.42
C ALA A 213 15.40 26.93 2.15
N ASP A 214 16.22 27.53 3.00
CA ASP A 214 16.58 28.95 2.94
C ASP A 214 17.96 29.17 3.55
N ALA A 215 18.92 29.62 2.73
CA ALA A 215 20.31 29.86 3.12
C ALA A 215 20.48 30.94 4.19
N LYS A 216 19.46 31.78 4.42
CA LYS A 216 19.51 32.82 5.45
C LYS A 216 19.11 32.30 6.83
N LYS A 217 18.45 31.14 6.90
CA LYS A 217 18.08 30.51 8.18
C LYS A 217 19.26 29.74 8.76
N GLN A 218 19.26 29.61 10.09
CA GLN A 218 20.18 28.71 10.77
C GLN A 218 20.03 27.30 10.20
N ASN A 219 21.16 26.65 9.89
CA ASN A 219 21.19 25.30 9.33
C ASN A 219 20.34 25.15 8.05
N MET A 220 20.16 26.23 7.28
CA MET A 220 19.25 26.29 6.12
C MET A 220 17.78 25.94 6.40
N GLY A 221 17.35 25.97 7.65
CA GLY A 221 16.03 25.49 8.06
C GLY A 221 15.94 23.98 8.30
N LEU A 222 17.06 23.23 8.22
CA LEU A 222 17.11 21.83 8.64
C LEU A 222 17.02 21.74 10.17
N SER A 223 16.17 20.82 10.64
CA SER A 223 16.08 20.43 12.05
C SER A 223 17.01 19.26 12.38
N THR A 224 17.33 18.41 11.40
CA THR A 224 18.27 17.28 11.52
C THR A 224 18.94 16.99 10.18
N TRP A 225 20.13 16.39 10.19
CA TRP A 225 20.87 15.92 9.01
C TRP A 225 21.79 14.77 9.45
N LYS A 226 22.51 14.14 8.51
CA LYS A 226 23.31 12.94 8.81
C LYS A 226 24.31 13.13 9.96
N ASP A 227 24.98 14.28 10.00
CA ASP A 227 26.03 14.58 10.99
C ASP A 227 25.53 15.57 12.07
N ALA A 228 24.22 15.71 12.24
CA ALA A 228 23.65 16.62 13.22
C ALA A 228 24.00 16.23 14.68
N PRO A 229 24.11 17.19 15.62
CA PRO A 229 23.97 18.64 15.42
C PRO A 229 25.29 19.36 15.11
N ARG A 230 26.44 18.66 15.12
CA ARG A 230 27.77 19.30 15.10
C ARG A 230 28.53 19.18 13.77
N GLY A 231 28.12 18.31 12.86
CA GLY A 231 28.76 18.13 11.56
C GLY A 231 28.19 19.03 10.46
N LYS A 232 28.88 19.08 9.33
CA LYS A 232 28.47 19.89 8.17
C LYS A 232 27.22 19.31 7.51
N ILE A 233 26.33 20.20 7.07
CA ILE A 233 25.25 19.85 6.14
C ILE A 233 25.88 19.50 4.80
N GLN A 234 25.45 18.38 4.22
CA GLN A 234 25.87 17.92 2.91
C GLN A 234 24.78 18.16 1.87
N LYS A 235 25.19 18.18 0.60
CA LYS A 235 24.26 18.36 -0.53
C LYS A 235 23.14 17.32 -0.58
N PHE A 236 23.38 16.10 -0.11
CA PHE A 236 22.31 15.08 -0.07
C PHE A 236 21.33 15.31 1.09
N ASP A 237 21.73 15.98 2.18
CA ASP A 237 20.86 16.24 3.33
C ASP A 237 19.75 17.24 2.98
N VAL A 238 20.05 18.22 2.11
CA VAL A 238 19.08 19.27 1.72
C VAL A 238 17.97 18.75 0.81
N ASN A 239 18.13 17.56 0.24
CA ASN A 239 17.16 16.91 -0.63
C ASN A 239 16.18 15.97 0.12
N VAL A 240 16.32 15.84 1.44
CA VAL A 240 15.50 14.96 2.26
C VAL A 240 14.46 15.76 3.02
N ALA A 241 13.18 15.65 2.66
CA ALA A 241 12.09 16.41 3.31
C ALA A 241 12.02 16.21 4.83
N LYS A 242 12.30 14.99 5.33
CA LYS A 242 12.34 14.67 6.77
C LYS A 242 13.27 15.61 7.55
N ASN A 243 14.37 16.02 6.94
CA ASN A 243 15.39 16.85 7.58
C ASN A 243 14.88 18.26 7.93
N TYR A 244 13.81 18.72 7.27
CA TYR A 244 13.17 20.01 7.53
C TYR A 244 11.95 19.92 8.47
N LEU A 245 11.63 18.72 8.97
CA LEU A 245 10.51 18.52 9.89
C LEU A 245 10.92 18.84 11.32
N THR A 246 10.04 19.51 12.03
CA THR A 246 10.19 19.77 13.47
C THR A 246 10.05 18.48 14.28
N ASN A 247 10.57 18.47 15.51
CA ASN A 247 10.43 17.33 16.42
C ASN A 247 8.95 16.94 16.65
N ASN A 248 8.05 17.92 16.70
CA ASN A 248 6.62 17.66 16.84
C ASN A 248 6.04 16.98 15.58
N GLU A 249 6.38 17.46 14.38
CA GLU A 249 5.92 16.83 13.13
C GLU A 249 6.44 15.39 12.98
N ILE A 250 7.70 15.15 13.34
CA ILE A 250 8.28 13.79 13.34
C ILE A 250 7.54 12.90 14.34
N ALA A 251 7.32 13.36 15.57
CA ALA A 251 6.59 12.60 16.58
C ALA A 251 5.13 12.31 16.15
N GLN A 252 4.47 13.26 15.48
CA GLN A 252 3.13 13.03 14.94
C GLN A 252 3.13 12.04 13.77
N LEU A 253 4.16 12.06 12.91
CA LEU A 253 4.32 11.10 11.82
C LEU A 253 4.53 9.69 12.36
N GLU A 254 5.41 9.56 13.37
CA GLU A 254 5.66 8.31 14.10
C GLU A 254 4.38 7.74 14.71
N ARG A 255 3.61 8.57 15.42
CA ARG A 255 2.34 8.18 16.03
C ARG A 255 1.32 7.74 14.97
N LEU A 256 1.19 8.49 13.87
CA LEU A 256 0.27 8.15 12.79
C LEU A 256 0.63 6.80 12.15
N VAL A 257 1.92 6.59 11.83
CA VAL A 257 2.37 5.33 11.25
C VAL A 257 2.18 4.20 12.25
N SER A 258 2.57 4.35 13.52
CA SER A 258 2.37 3.31 14.55
C SER A 258 0.90 2.91 14.68
N ALA A 259 -0.01 3.89 14.76
CA ALA A 259 -1.44 3.62 14.85
C ALA A 259 -1.98 2.92 13.60
N TYR A 260 -1.45 3.21 12.41
CA TYR A 260 -1.80 2.46 11.20
C TYR A 260 -1.27 1.02 11.23
N LEU A 261 -0.07 0.78 11.78
CA LEU A 261 0.47 -0.57 11.99
C LEU A 261 -0.42 -1.37 12.95
N ASP A 262 -0.92 -0.74 14.03
CA ASP A 262 -1.84 -1.38 14.99
C ASP A 262 -3.15 -1.81 14.29
N VAL A 263 -3.67 -0.97 13.39
CA VAL A 263 -4.82 -1.33 12.56
C VAL A 263 -4.51 -2.53 11.66
N ALA A 264 -3.32 -2.58 11.06
CA ALA A 264 -2.93 -3.73 10.25
C ALA A 264 -2.79 -5.02 11.08
N GLU A 265 -2.27 -4.92 12.30
CA GLU A 265 -2.17 -6.03 13.24
C GLU A 265 -3.56 -6.57 13.64
N ASP A 266 -4.52 -5.68 13.95
CA ASP A 266 -5.91 -6.05 14.23
C ASP A 266 -6.55 -6.83 13.07
N MET A 267 -6.31 -6.38 11.83
CA MET A 267 -6.86 -7.05 10.64
C MET A 267 -6.32 -8.47 10.49
N ALA A 268 -5.02 -8.67 10.72
CA ALA A 268 -4.41 -9.98 10.71
C ALA A 268 -4.97 -10.88 11.83
N LEU A 269 -5.10 -10.36 13.05
CA LEU A 269 -5.68 -11.07 14.21
C LEU A 269 -7.11 -11.52 13.95
N ARG A 270 -7.91 -10.66 13.30
CA ARG A 270 -9.31 -10.93 12.95
C ARG A 270 -9.46 -11.79 11.70
N LYS A 271 -8.35 -12.24 11.11
CA LYS A 271 -8.30 -13.07 9.90
C LYS A 271 -9.00 -12.42 8.71
N ILE A 272 -8.83 -11.10 8.58
CA ILE A 272 -9.35 -10.35 7.45
C ILE A 272 -8.24 -10.25 6.40
N PRO A 273 -8.36 -10.94 5.26
CA PRO A 273 -7.39 -10.82 4.17
C PRO A 273 -7.45 -9.42 3.57
N MET A 274 -6.30 -8.94 3.11
CA MET A 274 -6.15 -7.58 2.56
C MET A 274 -5.54 -7.64 1.16
N THR A 275 -6.17 -6.94 0.22
CA THR A 275 -5.61 -6.68 -1.12
C THR A 275 -4.83 -5.37 -1.16
N MET A 276 -4.06 -5.16 -2.22
CA MET A 276 -3.37 -3.90 -2.52
C MET A 276 -4.32 -2.70 -2.47
N GLN A 277 -5.51 -2.84 -3.06
CA GLN A 277 -6.53 -1.79 -3.07
C GLN A 277 -7.16 -1.57 -1.69
N ASP A 278 -7.34 -2.64 -0.90
CA ASP A 278 -7.87 -2.52 0.46
C ASP A 278 -6.93 -1.70 1.34
N TRP A 279 -5.62 -1.92 1.23
CA TRP A 279 -4.63 -1.10 1.94
C TRP A 279 -4.63 0.35 1.47
N GLU A 280 -4.70 0.61 0.16
CA GLU A 280 -4.78 1.98 -0.36
C GLU A 280 -6.03 2.70 0.17
N THR A 281 -7.19 2.05 0.08
CA THR A 281 -8.47 2.60 0.54
C THR A 281 -8.47 2.81 2.05
N ARG A 282 -7.95 1.84 2.80
CA ARG A 282 -7.89 1.89 4.26
C ARG A 282 -6.91 2.94 4.76
N LEU A 283 -5.77 3.14 4.10
CA LEU A 283 -4.85 4.24 4.43
C LEU A 283 -5.55 5.60 4.26
N ASN A 284 -6.25 5.81 3.14
CA ASN A 284 -6.99 7.05 2.93
C ASN A 284 -8.06 7.25 4.01
N ARG A 285 -8.89 6.22 4.29
CA ARG A 285 -9.92 6.29 5.34
C ARG A 285 -9.33 6.53 6.73
N PHE A 286 -8.19 5.90 7.03
CA PHE A 286 -7.50 6.06 8.29
C PHE A 286 -7.02 7.52 8.47
N ILE A 287 -6.40 8.10 7.45
CA ILE A 287 -5.99 9.52 7.49
C ILE A 287 -7.20 10.43 7.71
N ALA A 288 -8.29 10.26 6.93
CA ALA A 288 -9.51 11.04 7.12
C ALA A 288 -10.12 10.89 8.52
N ALA A 289 -10.13 9.67 9.08
CA ALA A 289 -10.68 9.39 10.40
C ALA A 289 -9.87 10.03 11.55
N THR A 290 -8.65 10.51 11.28
CA THR A 290 -7.84 11.25 12.23
C THR A 290 -8.01 12.77 12.14
N ASP A 291 -9.10 13.23 11.50
CA ASP A 291 -9.42 14.64 11.23
C ASP A 291 -8.30 15.37 10.46
N ARG A 292 -7.63 14.65 9.56
CA ARG A 292 -6.55 15.16 8.72
C ARG A 292 -6.98 15.21 7.27
N GLU A 293 -6.54 16.27 6.58
CA GLU A 293 -6.77 16.39 5.16
C GLU A 293 -6.00 15.31 4.38
N ILE A 294 -6.61 14.84 3.30
CA ILE A 294 -5.99 13.90 2.38
C ILE A 294 -5.61 14.67 1.13
N LEU A 295 -4.36 14.51 0.70
CA LEU A 295 -3.87 15.02 -0.57
C LEU A 295 -4.74 14.48 -1.72
N GLN A 296 -5.43 15.37 -2.43
CA GLN A 296 -6.28 15.04 -3.59
C GLN A 296 -5.57 15.21 -4.94
N ASP A 297 -4.47 15.94 -4.98
CA ASP A 297 -3.72 16.26 -6.20
C ASP A 297 -2.22 15.87 -6.06
N ALA A 298 -1.40 16.23 -7.05
CA ALA A 298 0.03 15.92 -7.03
C ALA A 298 0.89 16.91 -6.20
N GLY A 299 0.26 17.90 -5.55
CA GLY A 299 0.93 19.08 -5.01
C GLY A 299 1.25 20.13 -6.07
N LYS A 300 1.73 21.30 -5.63
CA LYS A 300 2.04 22.45 -6.48
C LYS A 300 3.49 22.48 -6.96
N VAL A 301 4.39 21.75 -6.30
CA VAL A 301 5.83 21.78 -6.57
C VAL A 301 6.32 20.40 -6.95
N THR A 302 7.04 20.30 -8.07
CA THR A 302 7.65 19.05 -8.51
C THR A 302 8.92 18.74 -7.71
N ALA A 303 9.26 17.46 -7.62
CA ALA A 303 10.49 17.03 -6.95
C ALA A 303 11.75 17.66 -7.56
N GLU A 304 11.75 17.88 -8.89
CA GLU A 304 12.86 18.51 -9.62
C GLU A 304 13.04 19.98 -9.24
N ILE A 305 11.94 20.73 -9.17
CA ILE A 305 11.97 22.15 -8.76
C ILE A 305 12.42 22.26 -7.31
N ALA A 306 11.87 21.43 -6.42
CA ALA A 306 12.25 21.43 -5.01
C ALA A 306 13.74 21.11 -4.82
N LYS A 307 14.26 20.11 -5.55
CA LYS A 307 15.67 19.74 -5.53
C LYS A 307 16.56 20.88 -6.04
N ALA A 308 16.23 21.47 -7.19
CA ALA A 308 17.00 22.57 -7.76
C ALA A 308 17.05 23.79 -6.81
N HIS A 309 15.92 24.12 -6.17
CA HIS A 309 15.84 25.18 -5.17
C HIS A 309 16.73 24.88 -3.96
N ALA A 310 16.59 23.69 -3.35
CA ALA A 310 17.36 23.31 -2.17
C ALA A 310 18.87 23.26 -2.45
N GLU A 311 19.28 22.75 -3.60
CA GLU A 311 20.68 22.74 -4.00
C GLU A 311 21.22 24.16 -4.26
N SER A 312 20.41 25.06 -4.83
CA SER A 312 20.79 26.47 -5.01
C SER A 312 20.98 27.18 -3.67
N GLU A 313 20.06 26.98 -2.73
CA GLU A 313 20.20 27.50 -1.37
C GLU A 313 21.40 26.89 -0.64
N PHE A 314 21.70 25.61 -0.89
CA PHE A 314 22.86 24.94 -0.30
C PHE A 314 24.18 25.55 -0.75
N GLU A 315 24.33 25.87 -2.04
CA GLU A 315 25.54 26.53 -2.54
C GLU A 315 25.76 27.90 -1.90
N LYS A 316 24.68 28.66 -1.63
CA LYS A 316 24.75 29.93 -0.90
C LYS A 316 25.15 29.71 0.56
N TYR A 317 24.53 28.74 1.22
CA TYR A 317 24.80 28.43 2.62
C TYR A 317 26.17 27.80 2.86
N ARG A 318 26.70 27.03 1.91
CA ARG A 318 28.02 26.38 2.04
C ARG A 318 29.11 27.39 2.39
N ILE A 319 29.06 28.58 1.79
CA ILE A 319 30.00 29.68 2.07
C ILE A 319 29.87 30.17 3.52
N ILE A 320 28.65 30.24 4.05
CA ILE A 320 28.37 30.63 5.44
C ILE A 320 28.86 29.53 6.38
N GLN A 321 28.51 28.27 6.08
CA GLN A 321 28.91 27.11 6.85
C GLN A 321 30.43 26.97 6.92
N ASP A 322 31.14 27.09 5.82
CA ASP A 322 32.61 26.94 5.81
C ASP A 322 33.32 28.05 6.59
N ARG A 323 32.72 29.23 6.74
CA ARG A 323 33.25 30.32 7.57
C ARG A 323 33.00 30.13 9.05
N VAL A 324 31.87 29.51 9.42
CA VAL A 324 31.41 29.38 10.81
C VAL A 324 31.77 28.02 11.40
N PHE A 325 32.01 27.01 10.56
CA PHE A 325 32.31 25.65 11.00
C PHE A 325 33.70 25.58 11.64
N GLU A 326 33.73 25.01 12.84
CA GLU A 326 34.94 24.77 13.61
C GLU A 326 35.13 23.25 13.75
N SER A 327 36.28 22.73 13.31
CA SER A 327 36.53 21.28 13.36
C SER A 327 36.88 20.82 14.78
N ASP A 328 36.72 19.53 15.05
CA ASP A 328 37.12 18.94 16.34
C ASP A 328 38.60 19.20 16.66
N PHE A 329 39.44 19.27 15.62
CA PHE A 329 40.85 19.67 15.74
C PHE A 329 40.99 21.12 16.21
N ASP A 330 40.26 22.05 15.61
CA ASP A 330 40.30 23.47 15.96
C ASP A 330 39.82 23.70 17.40
N ILE A 331 38.76 22.98 17.81
CA ILE A 331 38.24 23.00 19.19
C ILE A 331 39.29 22.48 20.17
N GLU A 332 39.94 21.36 19.87
CA GLU A 332 40.92 20.74 20.76
C GLU A 332 42.20 21.60 20.88
N VAL A 333 42.66 22.19 19.77
CA VAL A 333 43.77 23.14 19.78
C VAL A 333 43.45 24.36 20.63
N LYS A 334 42.24 24.93 20.53
CA LYS A 334 41.81 26.05 21.39
C LYS A 334 41.82 25.68 22.87
N LYS A 335 41.29 24.51 23.24
CA LYS A 335 41.31 24.03 24.63
C LYS A 335 42.72 23.88 25.17
N ILE A 336 43.63 23.29 24.38
CA ILE A 336 45.03 23.12 24.76
C ILE A 336 45.70 24.49 24.97
N LEU A 337 45.44 25.45 24.09
CA LEU A 337 45.98 26.81 24.20
C LEU A 337 45.40 27.57 25.41
N GLU A 338 44.13 27.41 25.74
CA GLU A 338 43.51 27.99 26.94
C GLU A 338 44.04 27.37 28.24
N LEU A 339 44.22 26.04 28.28
CA LEU A 339 44.83 25.32 29.39
C LEU A 339 46.30 25.71 29.60
N GLY A 340 47.02 25.98 28.51
CA GLY A 340 48.39 26.50 28.55
C GLY A 340 48.47 27.91 29.14
N LYS A 341 47.49 28.79 28.85
CA LYS A 341 47.42 30.14 29.43
C LYS A 341 47.09 30.13 30.93
N LEU A 342 46.23 29.22 31.40
CA LEU A 342 45.89 29.08 32.81
C LEU A 342 47.06 28.56 33.66
N LYS A 343 47.96 27.75 33.09
CA LYS A 343 49.17 27.27 33.77
C LYS A 343 50.32 28.31 33.80
N GLY A 344 50.30 29.30 32.93
CA GLY A 344 51.32 30.36 32.85
C GLY A 344 51.06 31.60 33.71
N GLY A 345 49.89 31.73 34.33
CA GLY A 345 49.49 32.90 35.13
C GLY A 345 49.65 32.75 36.66
N GLY A 346 50.29 31.68 37.14
CA GLY A 346 50.43 31.37 38.57
C GLY A 346 51.87 31.42 39.09
N GLY A 347 52.77 32.14 38.42
CA GLY A 347 54.18 32.19 38.79
C GLY A 347 54.76 33.59 38.67
N ASP A 348 54.26 34.51 39.49
CA ASP A 348 54.96 35.72 39.92
C ASP A 348 54.48 36.03 41.36
N GLU A 349 55.10 35.37 42.34
CA GLU A 349 55.21 35.82 43.74
C GLU A 349 56.69 35.94 44.10
#